data_AF-A0AAW9QK62-F1
#
_entry.id   AF-A0AAW9QK62-F1
#
_cell.length_a   1.000
_cell.length_b   1.000
_cell.length_c   1.000
_cell.angle_alpha   90.00
_cell.angle_beta   90.00
_cell.angle_gamma   90.00
#
_symmetry.space_group_name_H-M   'P 1'
#
loop_
_entity.id
_entity.type
_entity.pdbx_description
1 polymer ?
#
loop_
_entity_poly.entity_id
_entity_poly.type
_entity_poly.pdbx_seq_one_letter_code
_entity_poly.pdbx_strand_id
1 'polypeptide(L)'
;MMRHLVVGTLVKEAPRVIAATTTGVALALVTGATASAANFLPFSFQTNVTASPNTTGNPNLLNDPTRDVRLDSVVFNGLTVGQFDLVNSATVIRNDTYFNAADGEAYGILHAGQGPNTAIDPLVGEGPAKPNPTGQDIADTLGNLNLNSILVTRENGDSAIIGVSFVRPVNTFFFWERGGTPGGTLAGDSDLLVEALADDGVTVLASYKILRANYTKADYNISTIVPPVLNNGPFNIGSIGIRLDGIYTRNLRLTSAGNNLGATSGDNGPDFKVIAADVTVPEPGTVLATLAVASIGIVWKRERR
;
A
#
# COMPACT_ATOMS: atom_id res chain seq x y z
N MET A 1 95.69 -29.78 -39.19
CA MET A 1 94.51 -29.06 -39.74
C MET A 1 93.46 -28.95 -38.64
N MET A 2 93.05 -27.71 -38.32
CA MET A 2 91.77 -27.22 -37.73
C MET A 2 91.18 -27.96 -36.49
N ARG A 3 91.15 -27.40 -35.26
CA ARG A 3 90.34 -26.27 -34.69
C ARG A 3 88.82 -26.41 -34.78
N HIS A 4 88.16 -26.49 -33.61
CA HIS A 4 86.95 -25.75 -33.12
C HIS A 4 86.39 -26.52 -31.89
N LEU A 5 86.44 -26.05 -30.63
CA LEU A 5 85.80 -24.91 -29.93
C LEU A 5 84.27 -25.03 -29.77
N VAL A 6 83.79 -24.69 -28.55
CA VAL A 6 82.46 -24.16 -28.13
C VAL A 6 81.51 -25.20 -27.50
N VAL A 7 80.72 -24.98 -26.43
CA VAL A 7 80.55 -24.01 -25.31
C VAL A 7 79.64 -24.73 -24.29
N GLY A 8 79.74 -24.37 -23.00
CA GLY A 8 79.00 -24.98 -21.90
C GLY A 8 77.51 -24.64 -21.81
N THR A 9 76.85 -25.22 -20.82
CA THR A 9 75.55 -24.76 -20.32
C THR A 9 75.45 -25.04 -18.81
N LEU A 10 75.41 -23.95 -18.03
CA LEU A 10 75.01 -23.96 -16.62
C LEU A 10 73.51 -24.27 -16.52
N VAL A 11 73.13 -25.29 -15.75
CA VAL A 11 71.74 -25.46 -15.31
C VAL A 11 71.57 -24.72 -13.99
N LYS A 12 70.80 -23.64 -14.04
CA LYS A 12 70.41 -22.78 -12.92
C LYS A 12 69.25 -23.44 -12.19
N GLU A 13 69.44 -23.78 -10.92
CA GLU A 13 68.35 -24.25 -10.05
C GLU A 13 67.27 -23.19 -9.90
N ALA A 14 66.00 -23.58 -10.07
CA ALA A 14 64.84 -22.75 -9.83
C ALA A 14 64.39 -22.88 -8.36
N PRO A 15 64.10 -21.78 -7.64
CA PRO A 15 63.51 -21.87 -6.31
C PRO A 15 62.03 -22.28 -6.42
N ARG A 16 61.65 -23.31 -5.68
CA ARG A 16 60.25 -23.74 -5.48
C ARG A 16 59.48 -22.64 -4.74
N VAL A 17 58.50 -22.04 -5.41
CA VAL A 17 57.48 -21.19 -4.77
C VAL A 17 56.48 -22.11 -4.07
N ILE A 18 56.48 -22.10 -2.74
CA ILE A 18 55.46 -22.75 -1.92
C ILE A 18 54.21 -21.86 -1.96
N ALA A 19 53.23 -22.22 -2.78
CA ALA A 19 51.92 -21.60 -2.77
C ALA A 19 51.14 -22.13 -1.56
N ALA A 20 51.13 -21.36 -0.47
CA ALA A 20 50.24 -21.61 0.67
C ALA A 20 48.81 -21.24 0.26
N THR A 21 48.01 -22.25 -0.12
CA THR A 21 46.58 -22.11 -0.35
C THR A 21 45.88 -22.17 1.01
N THR A 22 45.59 -21.02 1.61
CA THR A 22 44.74 -20.95 2.81
C THR A 22 43.28 -21.06 2.38
N THR A 23 42.77 -22.29 2.35
CA THR A 23 41.34 -22.56 2.20
C THR A 23 40.63 -22.15 3.48
N GLY A 24 40.16 -20.90 3.54
CA GLY A 24 39.31 -20.42 4.62
C GLY A 24 37.94 -21.09 4.53
N VAL A 25 37.66 -22.03 5.45
CA VAL A 25 36.32 -22.61 5.62
C VAL A 25 35.44 -21.54 6.25
N ALA A 26 34.54 -20.94 5.46
CA ALA A 26 33.49 -20.10 5.99
C ALA A 26 32.45 -20.98 6.70
N LEU A 27 32.48 -20.98 8.02
CA LEU A 27 31.48 -21.65 8.85
C LEU A 27 30.19 -20.84 8.78
N ALA A 28 29.30 -21.19 7.85
CA ALA A 28 27.95 -20.63 7.79
C ALA A 28 27.15 -21.16 8.99
N LEU A 29 27.08 -20.35 10.06
CA LEU A 29 26.14 -20.54 11.15
C LEU A 29 24.72 -20.37 10.58
N VAL A 30 24.11 -21.47 10.18
CA VAL A 30 22.67 -21.53 9.87
C VAL A 30 21.94 -21.51 11.21
N THR A 31 21.79 -20.33 11.80
CA THR A 31 20.80 -20.14 12.86
C THR A 31 19.44 -20.32 12.20
N GLY A 32 18.79 -21.45 12.46
CA GLY A 32 17.43 -21.71 12.01
C GLY A 32 16.53 -20.58 12.51
N ALA A 33 16.13 -19.68 11.61
CA ALA A 33 15.14 -18.67 11.89
C ALA A 33 13.84 -19.42 12.19
N THR A 34 13.35 -19.30 13.43
CA THR A 34 11.98 -19.71 13.75
C THR A 34 11.05 -18.95 12.82
N ALA A 35 10.20 -19.66 12.08
CA ALA A 35 9.20 -19.04 11.23
C ALA A 35 8.31 -18.13 12.10
N SER A 36 8.54 -16.81 12.01
CA SER A 36 7.64 -15.84 12.60
C SER A 36 6.36 -15.82 11.78
N ALA A 37 5.22 -15.66 12.44
CA ALA A 37 4.01 -15.26 11.74
C ALA A 37 4.30 -13.99 10.95
N ALA A 38 3.78 -13.92 9.72
CA ALA A 38 3.96 -12.73 8.90
C ALA A 38 3.24 -11.55 9.56
N ASN A 39 3.85 -10.38 9.44
CA ASN A 39 3.32 -9.15 10.03
C ASN A 39 3.16 -8.09 8.95
N PHE A 40 2.23 -7.17 9.18
CA PHE A 40 2.19 -5.91 8.46
C PHE A 40 3.13 -4.89 9.12
N LEU A 41 3.86 -4.17 8.28
CA LEU A 41 4.72 -3.05 8.63
C LEU A 41 4.05 -1.77 8.11
N PRO A 42 3.54 -0.88 8.99
CA PRO A 42 2.95 0.37 8.56
C PRO A 42 4.03 1.38 8.14
N PHE A 43 3.68 2.26 7.21
CA PHE A 43 4.53 3.36 6.75
C PHE A 43 3.70 4.54 6.22
N SER A 44 4.29 5.72 6.23
CA SER A 44 3.73 6.91 5.57
C SER A 44 4.24 7.02 4.14
N PHE A 45 3.41 7.57 3.25
CA PHE A 45 3.77 7.84 1.87
C PHE A 45 3.21 9.20 1.43
N GLN A 46 3.85 9.81 0.44
CA GLN A 46 3.32 10.97 -0.26
C GLN A 46 2.41 10.51 -1.40
N THR A 47 1.24 11.13 -1.54
CA THR A 47 0.33 10.89 -2.66
C THR A 47 0.56 11.94 -3.75
N ASN A 48 0.77 11.51 -4.99
CA ASN A 48 0.82 12.39 -6.15
C ASN A 48 -0.43 12.19 -7.00
N VAL A 49 -1.13 13.28 -7.28
CA VAL A 49 -2.44 13.24 -7.94
C VAL A 49 -2.55 14.25 -9.07
N THR A 50 -3.44 13.93 -10.02
CA THR A 50 -3.96 14.85 -11.03
C THR A 50 -5.46 15.00 -10.78
N ALA A 51 -6.00 16.22 -10.80
CA ALA A 51 -7.46 16.39 -10.82
C ALA A 51 -7.99 16.85 -12.17
N SER A 52 -9.27 16.56 -12.43
CA SER A 52 -10.05 17.07 -13.56
C SER A 52 -9.88 18.60 -13.71
N PRO A 53 -9.92 19.21 -14.90
CA PRO A 53 -9.74 20.66 -15.05
C PRO A 53 -10.65 21.48 -14.13
N ASN A 54 -10.11 22.55 -13.57
CA ASN A 54 -10.87 23.49 -12.76
C ASN A 54 -11.87 24.27 -13.64
N THR A 55 -13.16 23.98 -13.48
CA THR A 55 -14.26 24.68 -14.16
C THR A 55 -14.79 25.87 -13.37
N THR A 56 -14.41 26.01 -12.08
CA THR A 56 -14.92 27.02 -11.14
C THR A 56 -14.01 28.24 -11.00
N GLY A 57 -12.80 28.21 -11.57
CA GLY A 57 -11.81 29.30 -11.48
C GLY A 57 -10.93 29.26 -10.22
N ASN A 58 -11.08 28.25 -9.35
CA ASN A 58 -10.20 28.03 -8.18
C ASN A 58 -8.88 27.29 -8.54
N PRO A 59 -7.72 27.97 -8.54
CA PRO A 59 -6.46 27.38 -9.03
C PRO A 59 -5.88 26.28 -8.11
N ASN A 60 -6.40 26.12 -6.89
CA ASN A 60 -5.85 25.19 -5.93
C ASN A 60 -6.65 23.89 -5.89
N LEU A 61 -6.04 22.79 -6.35
CA LEU A 61 -6.54 21.41 -6.22
C LEU A 61 -7.04 21.10 -4.79
N LEU A 62 -6.36 21.67 -3.79
CA LEU A 62 -6.68 21.48 -2.37
C LEU A 62 -8.00 22.13 -1.94
N ASN A 63 -8.52 23.11 -2.69
CA ASN A 63 -9.67 23.91 -2.26
C ASN A 63 -10.95 23.63 -3.05
N ASP A 64 -10.91 22.77 -4.08
CA ASP A 64 -12.10 22.39 -4.83
C ASP A 64 -12.36 20.88 -4.69
N PRO A 65 -13.15 20.48 -3.68
CA PRO A 65 -13.46 19.06 -3.42
C PRO A 65 -14.43 18.47 -4.45
N THR A 66 -14.95 19.27 -5.38
CA THR A 66 -15.92 18.81 -6.37
C THR A 66 -15.28 18.23 -7.61
N ARG A 67 -13.96 18.34 -7.74
CA ARG A 67 -13.17 17.80 -8.83
C ARG A 67 -12.88 16.32 -8.60
N ASP A 68 -12.83 15.56 -9.68
CA ASP A 68 -12.29 14.20 -9.66
C ASP A 68 -10.77 14.21 -9.50
N VAL A 69 -10.25 13.33 -8.65
CA VAL A 69 -8.84 13.20 -8.32
C VAL A 69 -8.36 11.82 -8.72
N ARG A 70 -7.40 11.73 -9.65
CA ARG A 70 -6.74 10.48 -10.05
C ARG A 70 -5.40 10.35 -9.33
N LEU A 71 -5.13 9.17 -8.81
CA LEU A 71 -3.81 8.77 -8.34
C LEU A 71 -2.85 8.59 -9.53
N ASP A 72 -1.73 9.32 -9.50
CA ASP A 72 -0.65 9.15 -10.48
C ASP A 72 0.47 8.26 -9.91
N SER A 73 0.87 8.51 -8.67
CA SER A 73 1.90 7.73 -7.99
C SER A 73 1.87 7.94 -6.47
N VAL A 74 2.60 7.07 -5.76
CA VAL A 74 2.95 7.25 -4.36
C VAL A 74 4.45 7.25 -4.18
N VAL A 75 4.95 7.98 -3.17
CA VAL A 75 6.39 8.02 -2.84
C VAL A 75 6.61 7.64 -1.38
N PHE A 76 7.44 6.63 -1.15
CA PHE A 76 7.87 6.22 0.19
C PHE A 76 9.26 5.60 0.14
N ASN A 77 10.09 5.81 1.17
CA ASN A 77 11.46 5.32 1.22
C ASN A 77 12.31 5.65 -0.03
N GLY A 78 12.04 6.79 -0.68
CA GLY A 78 12.70 7.22 -1.92
C GLY A 78 12.28 6.46 -3.18
N LEU A 79 11.29 5.57 -3.09
CA LEU A 79 10.72 4.83 -4.22
C LEU A 79 9.45 5.53 -4.71
N THR A 80 9.35 5.75 -6.01
CA THR A 80 8.12 6.19 -6.67
C THR A 80 7.41 4.99 -7.27
N VAL A 81 6.20 4.71 -6.81
CA VAL A 81 5.34 3.64 -7.33
C VAL A 81 4.21 4.27 -8.12
N GLY A 82 4.17 4.02 -9.43
CA GLY A 82 3.08 4.42 -10.33
C GLY A 82 2.49 3.25 -11.12
N GLN A 83 2.91 2.02 -10.79
CA GLN A 83 2.36 0.79 -11.34
C GLN A 83 1.65 0.08 -10.18
N PHE A 84 0.34 -0.03 -10.29
CA PHE A 84 -0.52 -0.51 -9.21
C PHE A 84 -1.23 -1.80 -9.63
N ASP A 85 -1.52 -2.61 -8.62
CA ASP A 85 -2.44 -3.73 -8.70
C ASP A 85 -3.76 -3.28 -8.07
N LEU A 86 -4.79 -3.21 -8.90
CA LEU A 86 -6.12 -2.76 -8.50
C LEU A 86 -6.97 -3.94 -8.06
N VAL A 87 -7.95 -3.67 -7.21
CA VAL A 87 -8.96 -4.68 -6.84
C VAL A 87 -9.66 -5.15 -8.11
N ASN A 88 -9.69 -6.46 -8.31
CA ASN A 88 -10.29 -7.08 -9.49
C ASN A 88 -11.61 -7.79 -9.18
N SER A 89 -11.79 -8.20 -7.93
CA SER A 89 -13.03 -8.82 -7.46
C SER A 89 -13.23 -8.52 -5.99
N ALA A 90 -14.50 -8.50 -5.58
CA ALA A 90 -14.86 -8.36 -4.19
C ALA A 90 -16.10 -9.19 -3.83
N THR A 91 -16.26 -9.46 -2.55
CA THR A 91 -17.38 -10.21 -1.98
C THR A 91 -17.84 -9.52 -0.71
N VAL A 92 -19.15 -9.33 -0.55
CA VAL A 92 -19.74 -8.86 0.71
C VAL A 92 -19.92 -10.07 1.61
N ILE A 93 -19.22 -10.11 2.74
CA ILE A 93 -19.30 -11.18 3.74
C ILE A 93 -20.36 -10.82 4.79
N ARG A 94 -20.38 -9.54 5.20
CA ARG A 94 -21.36 -8.99 6.12
C ARG A 94 -21.63 -7.53 5.77
N ASN A 95 -22.89 -7.13 5.84
CA ASN A 95 -23.32 -5.75 5.73
C ASN A 95 -24.51 -5.57 6.66
N ASP A 96 -24.26 -5.10 7.88
CA ASP A 96 -25.34 -4.80 8.82
C ASP A 96 -26.25 -3.72 8.25
N THR A 97 -27.52 -3.74 8.65
CA THR A 97 -28.54 -2.82 8.14
C THR A 97 -29.04 -1.87 9.21
N TYR A 98 -29.45 -0.68 8.79
CA TYR A 98 -30.18 0.29 9.58
C TYR A 98 -31.46 0.73 8.85
N PHE A 99 -32.41 1.28 9.61
CA PHE A 99 -33.63 1.84 9.06
C PHE A 99 -33.49 3.36 8.91
N ASN A 100 -33.66 3.86 7.70
CA ASN A 100 -33.69 5.29 7.43
C ASN A 100 -35.12 5.81 7.57
N ALA A 101 -35.37 6.54 8.66
CA ALA A 101 -36.69 7.09 8.93
C ALA A 101 -37.11 8.22 7.97
N ALA A 102 -36.16 8.83 7.25
CA ALA A 102 -36.45 9.95 6.36
C ALA A 102 -37.15 9.52 5.05
N ASP A 103 -36.79 8.35 4.52
CA ASP A 103 -37.39 7.77 3.32
C ASP A 103 -38.18 6.47 3.58
N GLY A 104 -38.07 5.91 4.79
CA GLY A 104 -38.80 4.70 5.20
C GLY A 104 -38.17 3.39 4.71
N GLU A 105 -36.93 3.43 4.23
CA GLU A 105 -36.22 2.29 3.65
C GLU A 105 -35.17 1.71 4.60
N ALA A 106 -34.82 0.43 4.40
CA ALA A 106 -33.71 -0.21 5.10
C ALA A 106 -32.46 -0.24 4.20
N TYR A 107 -31.36 0.32 4.69
CA TYR A 107 -30.07 0.31 4.01
C TYR A 107 -29.07 -0.52 4.80
N GLY A 108 -28.14 -1.16 4.11
CA GLY A 108 -26.90 -1.65 4.69
C GLY A 108 -25.96 -0.48 4.94
N ILE A 109 -25.01 -0.65 5.87
CA ILE A 109 -24.03 0.39 6.20
C ILE A 109 -22.94 0.56 5.15
N LEU A 110 -22.76 -0.44 4.28
CA LEU A 110 -21.81 -0.39 3.18
C LEU A 110 -22.44 0.30 1.96
N HIS A 111 -21.72 1.27 1.42
CA HIS A 111 -22.08 2.02 0.22
C HIS A 111 -20.88 2.19 -0.71
N ALA A 112 -21.14 2.26 -2.02
CA ALA A 112 -20.17 2.69 -3.01
C ALA A 112 -20.41 4.17 -3.31
N GLY A 113 -19.38 5.00 -3.15
CA GLY A 113 -19.43 6.43 -3.36
C GLY A 113 -18.54 6.90 -4.49
N GLN A 114 -18.91 8.07 -5.02
CA GLN A 114 -18.33 8.67 -6.21
C GLN A 114 -18.29 10.22 -6.03
N GLY A 115 -17.55 10.95 -6.87
CA GLY A 115 -17.49 12.41 -6.86
C GLY A 115 -18.81 13.07 -7.28
N PRO A 116 -19.12 14.30 -6.81
CA PRO A 116 -20.38 14.97 -7.14
C PRO A 116 -20.49 15.38 -8.62
N ASN A 117 -19.37 15.62 -9.30
CA ASN A 117 -19.34 16.13 -10.68
C ASN A 117 -18.76 15.12 -11.69
N THR A 118 -18.57 13.86 -11.32
CA THR A 118 -17.86 12.90 -12.17
C THR A 118 -18.55 12.65 -13.51
N ALA A 119 -19.88 12.81 -13.59
CA ALA A 119 -20.61 12.69 -14.85
C ALA A 119 -20.26 13.79 -15.88
N ILE A 120 -19.70 14.92 -15.44
CA ILE A 120 -19.34 16.07 -16.29
C ILE A 120 -17.83 16.37 -16.28
N ASP A 121 -17.06 15.66 -15.45
CA ASP A 121 -15.62 15.78 -15.36
C ASP A 121 -14.92 14.80 -16.34
N PRO A 122 -13.91 15.25 -17.10
CA PRO A 122 -13.30 14.43 -18.15
C PRO A 122 -12.33 13.36 -17.63
N LEU A 123 -12.17 13.20 -16.32
CA LEU A 123 -11.27 12.22 -15.73
C LEU A 123 -11.97 10.85 -15.68
N VAL A 124 -11.77 10.07 -16.73
CA VAL A 124 -12.50 8.81 -16.94
C VAL A 124 -12.07 7.73 -15.95
N GLY A 125 -13.05 7.01 -15.39
CA GLY A 125 -12.87 5.77 -14.64
C GLY A 125 -13.24 5.91 -13.17
N GLU A 126 -14.53 5.83 -12.88
CA GLU A 126 -15.08 5.88 -11.52
C GLU A 126 -16.01 4.69 -11.27
N GLY A 127 -16.09 4.24 -10.02
CA GLY A 127 -17.11 3.29 -9.59
C GLY A 127 -18.47 3.95 -9.40
N PRO A 128 -19.52 3.16 -9.13
CA PRO A 128 -20.87 3.68 -9.00
C PRO A 128 -21.10 4.43 -7.68
N ALA A 129 -22.02 5.39 -7.68
CA ALA A 129 -22.70 5.88 -6.47
C ALA A 129 -23.92 4.99 -6.17
N LYS A 130 -23.79 4.07 -5.21
CA LYS A 130 -24.82 3.06 -4.94
C LYS A 130 -24.86 2.62 -3.47
N PRO A 131 -26.02 2.72 -2.80
CA PRO A 131 -26.22 2.06 -1.52
C PRO A 131 -26.37 0.55 -1.70
N ASN A 132 -25.96 -0.24 -0.70
CA ASN A 132 -25.97 -1.71 -0.78
C ASN A 132 -25.25 -2.25 -2.03
N PRO A 133 -23.95 -1.92 -2.22
CA PRO A 133 -23.21 -2.33 -3.39
C PRO A 133 -23.05 -3.86 -3.39
N THR A 134 -23.09 -4.44 -4.59
CA THR A 134 -22.71 -5.83 -4.84
C THR A 134 -21.19 -5.99 -4.83
N GLY A 135 -20.71 -7.22 -4.88
CA GLY A 135 -19.27 -7.49 -5.06
C GLY A 135 -18.68 -6.86 -6.32
N GLN A 136 -19.45 -6.79 -7.41
CA GLN A 136 -19.01 -6.13 -8.64
C GLN A 136 -18.94 -4.61 -8.46
N ASP A 137 -19.96 -4.00 -7.85
CA ASP A 137 -19.95 -2.55 -7.59
C ASP A 137 -18.73 -2.16 -6.73
N ILE A 138 -18.39 -2.98 -5.72
CA ILE A 138 -17.20 -2.78 -4.89
C ILE A 138 -15.91 -2.91 -5.72
N ALA A 139 -15.83 -3.94 -6.58
CA ALA A 139 -14.68 -4.14 -7.45
C ALA A 139 -14.52 -2.95 -8.41
N ASP A 140 -15.61 -2.39 -8.94
CA ASP A 140 -15.58 -1.22 -9.82
C ASP A 140 -15.15 0.04 -9.05
N THR A 141 -15.61 0.22 -7.80
CA THR A 141 -15.21 1.33 -6.91
C THR A 141 -13.74 1.25 -6.50
N LEU A 142 -13.24 0.08 -6.10
CA LEU A 142 -11.86 -0.07 -5.64
C LEU A 142 -10.87 -0.37 -6.77
N GLY A 143 -11.34 -0.85 -7.91
CA GLY A 143 -10.58 -1.33 -9.06
C GLY A 143 -10.16 -0.26 -10.06
N ASN A 144 -10.13 1.01 -9.64
CA ASN A 144 -9.77 2.15 -10.48
C ASN A 144 -8.81 3.11 -9.74
N LEU A 145 -8.21 4.05 -10.47
CA LEU A 145 -7.28 5.04 -9.92
C LEU A 145 -7.95 6.37 -9.52
N ASN A 146 -9.28 6.49 -9.66
CA ASN A 146 -10.01 7.64 -9.15
C ASN A 146 -10.17 7.52 -7.63
N LEU A 147 -9.67 8.51 -6.91
CA LEU A 147 -9.64 8.60 -5.46
C LEU A 147 -10.96 9.14 -4.89
N ASN A 148 -11.88 9.61 -5.73
CA ASN A 148 -13.27 9.91 -5.35
C ASN A 148 -14.12 8.64 -5.24
N SER A 149 -13.73 7.57 -5.95
CA SER A 149 -14.35 6.24 -5.80
C SER A 149 -13.98 5.62 -4.45
N ILE A 150 -14.87 5.73 -3.48
CA ILE A 150 -14.60 5.31 -2.10
C ILE A 150 -15.70 4.35 -1.63
N LEU A 151 -15.31 3.33 -0.89
CA LEU A 151 -16.27 2.58 -0.09
C LEU A 151 -16.53 3.32 1.19
N VAL A 152 -17.80 3.54 1.44
CA VAL A 152 -18.29 4.28 2.59
C VAL A 152 -18.94 3.26 3.52
N THR A 153 -18.48 3.19 4.76
CA THR A 153 -19.17 2.42 5.81
C THR A 153 -19.72 3.39 6.82
N ARG A 154 -21.04 3.62 6.84
CA ARG A 154 -21.66 4.68 7.63
C ARG A 154 -22.98 4.24 8.25
N GLU A 155 -23.36 4.97 9.30
CA GLU A 155 -24.68 5.02 9.97
C GLU A 155 -25.14 3.76 10.71
N ASN A 156 -25.35 3.89 12.03
CA ASN A 156 -26.28 3.15 12.92
C ASN A 156 -26.35 1.60 12.86
N GLY A 157 -25.55 0.93 12.04
CA GLY A 157 -25.26 -0.50 12.06
C GLY A 157 -23.84 -0.73 12.57
N ASP A 158 -23.56 -1.94 13.07
CA ASP A 158 -22.35 -2.18 13.86
C ASP A 158 -21.15 -2.62 13.02
N SER A 159 -21.36 -3.46 11.99
CA SER A 159 -20.26 -4.05 11.23
C SER A 159 -20.52 -4.27 9.73
N ALA A 160 -19.47 -4.05 8.93
CA ALA A 160 -19.38 -4.46 7.53
C ALA A 160 -18.06 -5.21 7.30
N ILE A 161 -18.14 -6.32 6.59
CA ILE A 161 -16.98 -7.18 6.27
C ILE A 161 -17.01 -7.46 4.77
N ILE A 162 -15.91 -7.15 4.10
CA ILE A 162 -15.73 -7.48 2.68
C ILE A 162 -14.44 -8.26 2.46
N GLY A 163 -14.46 -9.13 1.46
CA GLY A 163 -13.25 -9.70 0.87
C GLY A 163 -12.94 -8.99 -0.43
N VAL A 164 -11.68 -8.64 -0.67
CA VAL A 164 -11.21 -8.08 -1.95
C VAL A 164 -10.02 -8.89 -2.46
N SER A 165 -9.88 -8.98 -3.78
CA SER A 165 -8.79 -9.73 -4.40
C SER A 165 -8.13 -8.99 -5.56
N PHE A 166 -6.84 -9.29 -5.75
CA PHE A 166 -5.97 -8.72 -6.78
C PHE A 166 -5.58 -9.79 -7.82
N VAL A 167 -5.33 -9.36 -9.07
CA VAL A 167 -4.94 -10.26 -10.17
C VAL A 167 -3.58 -10.92 -9.94
N ARG A 168 -2.68 -10.29 -9.17
CA ARG A 168 -1.35 -10.82 -8.84
C ARG A 168 -1.16 -10.81 -7.33
N PRO A 169 -0.30 -11.69 -6.77
CA PRO A 169 0.10 -11.58 -5.38
C PRO A 169 0.87 -10.27 -5.18
N VAL A 170 0.53 -9.56 -4.12
CA VAL A 170 1.10 -8.26 -3.76
C VAL A 170 1.52 -8.28 -2.29
N ASN A 171 2.43 -7.38 -1.93
CA ASN A 171 2.94 -7.28 -0.56
C ASN A 171 2.70 -5.89 0.05
N THR A 172 2.34 -4.88 -0.75
CA THR A 172 2.21 -3.50 -0.30
C THR A 172 0.82 -2.98 -0.60
N PHE A 173 0.18 -2.36 0.40
CA PHE A 173 -1.17 -1.83 0.32
C PHE A 173 -1.19 -0.38 0.77
N PHE A 174 -1.83 0.46 -0.02
CA PHE A 174 -2.01 1.88 0.22
C PHE A 174 -3.48 2.13 0.50
N PHE A 175 -3.75 2.72 1.65
CA PHE A 175 -5.09 3.10 2.06
C PHE A 175 -5.21 4.60 2.05
N TRP A 176 -6.35 5.08 1.56
CA TRP A 176 -6.82 6.44 1.76
C TRP A 176 -8.13 6.39 2.51
N GLU A 177 -8.34 7.33 3.42
CA GLU A 177 -9.59 7.47 4.16
C GLU A 177 -10.10 8.92 4.09
N ARG A 178 -11.40 9.07 3.86
CA ARG A 178 -12.13 10.32 3.99
C ARG A 178 -12.67 10.45 5.41
N GLY A 179 -12.35 11.55 6.09
CA GLY A 179 -12.88 11.75 7.45
C GLY A 179 -12.40 13.00 8.19
N GLY A 180 -11.29 13.61 7.76
CA GLY A 180 -10.81 14.84 8.39
C GLY A 180 -11.67 16.05 8.01
N THR A 181 -12.03 16.88 8.99
CA THR A 181 -12.60 18.22 8.70
C THR A 181 -11.57 19.05 7.94
N PRO A 182 -11.94 19.74 6.84
CA PRO A 182 -11.03 20.62 6.11
C PRO A 182 -10.26 21.58 7.02
N GLY A 183 -8.94 21.62 6.88
CA GLY A 183 -8.06 22.44 7.74
C GLY A 183 -7.81 21.90 9.16
N GLY A 184 -8.50 20.83 9.57
CA GLY A 184 -8.28 20.13 10.85
C GLY A 184 -6.95 19.38 10.93
N THR A 185 -6.58 18.94 12.13
CA THR A 185 -5.33 18.18 12.37
C THR A 185 -5.46 16.69 12.08
N LEU A 186 -6.68 16.16 12.14
CA LEU A 186 -6.97 14.75 11.87
C LEU A 186 -7.03 14.49 10.37
N ALA A 187 -6.45 13.37 9.96
CA ALA A 187 -6.42 12.93 8.57
C ALA A 187 -7.43 11.79 8.30
N GLY A 188 -7.84 11.05 9.32
CA GLY A 188 -8.86 9.99 9.25
C GLY A 188 -9.87 10.10 10.39
N ASP A 189 -11.01 9.43 10.26
CA ASP A 189 -12.08 9.46 11.26
C ASP A 189 -12.42 8.09 11.87
N SER A 190 -11.95 6.98 11.28
CA SER A 190 -12.41 5.65 11.69
C SER A 190 -11.29 4.62 11.76
N ASP A 191 -11.61 3.46 12.34
CA ASP A 191 -10.71 2.32 12.42
C ASP A 191 -11.06 1.27 11.34
N LEU A 192 -10.05 0.58 10.81
CA LEU A 192 -10.23 -0.51 9.84
C LEU A 192 -9.33 -1.70 10.17
N LEU A 193 -9.91 -2.88 10.39
CA LEU A 193 -9.16 -4.12 10.50
C LEU A 193 -8.88 -4.68 9.11
N VAL A 194 -7.59 -4.89 8.81
CA VAL A 194 -7.09 -5.46 7.57
C VAL A 194 -6.44 -6.80 7.84
N GLU A 195 -6.87 -7.83 7.14
CA GLU A 195 -6.32 -9.17 7.24
C GLU A 195 -5.87 -9.66 5.87
N ALA A 196 -4.60 -10.02 5.73
CA ALA A 196 -4.10 -10.74 4.57
C ALA A 196 -4.52 -12.20 4.67
N LEU A 197 -5.10 -12.73 3.60
CA LEU A 197 -5.58 -14.11 3.56
C LEU A 197 -4.72 -14.97 2.64
N ALA A 198 -4.68 -16.28 2.88
CA ALA A 198 -4.13 -17.22 1.91
C ALA A 198 -5.03 -17.33 0.67
N ASP A 199 -4.57 -18.10 -0.32
CA ASP A 199 -5.34 -18.34 -1.55
C ASP A 199 -6.63 -19.14 -1.31
N ASP A 200 -6.77 -19.80 -0.14
CA ASP A 200 -8.01 -20.44 0.29
C ASP A 200 -9.12 -19.44 0.68
N GLY A 201 -8.79 -18.15 0.81
CA GLY A 201 -9.72 -17.08 1.16
C GLY A 201 -10.20 -17.09 2.61
N VAL A 202 -9.62 -17.92 3.49
CA VAL A 202 -10.08 -18.08 4.89
C VAL A 202 -8.91 -18.04 5.88
N THR A 203 -7.76 -18.60 5.54
CA THR A 203 -6.59 -18.63 6.43
C THR A 203 -5.98 -17.24 6.54
N VAL A 204 -5.94 -16.68 7.74
CA VAL A 204 -5.31 -15.38 8.02
C VAL A 204 -3.79 -15.53 8.09
N LEU A 205 -3.08 -14.86 7.19
CA LEU A 205 -1.61 -14.83 7.13
C LEU A 205 -1.02 -13.73 8.03
N ALA A 206 -1.69 -12.58 8.07
CA ALA A 206 -1.32 -11.42 8.87
C ALA A 206 -2.54 -10.54 9.14
N SER A 207 -2.53 -9.80 10.25
CA SER A 207 -3.60 -8.86 10.61
C SER A 207 -3.02 -7.53 11.07
N TYR A 208 -3.66 -6.42 10.69
CA TYR A 208 -3.31 -5.09 11.14
C TYR A 208 -4.57 -4.26 11.32
N LYS A 209 -4.73 -3.63 12.48
CA LYS A 209 -5.81 -2.66 12.71
C LYS A 209 -5.27 -1.26 12.43
N ILE A 210 -5.72 -0.66 11.35
CA ILE A 210 -5.50 0.76 11.09
C ILE A 210 -6.36 1.53 12.09
N LEU A 211 -5.71 2.31 12.94
CA LEU A 211 -6.39 3.24 13.84
C LEU A 211 -6.47 4.60 13.16
N ARG A 212 -7.54 5.35 13.45
CA ARG A 212 -7.69 6.75 12.98
C ARG A 212 -6.45 7.63 13.16
N ALA A 213 -5.72 7.40 14.25
CA ALA A 213 -4.50 8.14 14.60
C ALA A 213 -3.27 7.76 13.75
N ASN A 214 -3.34 6.69 12.95
CA ASN A 214 -2.25 6.25 12.10
C ASN A 214 -2.24 6.94 10.73
N TYR A 215 -3.35 7.56 10.32
CA TYR A 215 -3.43 8.26 9.04
C TYR A 215 -2.60 9.56 9.05
N THR A 216 -1.87 9.78 7.96
CA THR A 216 -1.21 11.05 7.66
C THR A 216 -1.94 11.78 6.55
N LYS A 217 -1.92 13.12 6.55
CA LYS A 217 -2.59 13.91 5.51
C LYS A 217 -2.04 13.56 4.13
N ALA A 218 -2.93 13.32 3.19
CA ALA A 218 -2.60 13.08 1.79
C ALA A 218 -2.54 14.37 0.96
N ASP A 219 -2.83 15.53 1.58
CA ASP A 219 -2.82 16.85 0.97
C ASP A 219 -3.70 16.93 -0.28
N TYR A 220 -4.97 16.54 -0.15
CA TYR A 220 -6.07 16.90 -1.05
C TYR A 220 -7.41 16.73 -0.33
N ASN A 221 -8.47 17.30 -0.92
CA ASN A 221 -9.84 17.20 -0.44
C ASN A 221 -10.73 16.61 -1.53
N ILE A 222 -11.75 15.87 -1.11
CA ILE A 222 -12.81 15.38 -1.99
C ILE A 222 -14.18 15.53 -1.33
N SER A 223 -15.21 15.57 -2.16
CA SER A 223 -16.59 15.33 -1.79
C SER A 223 -17.03 13.99 -2.36
N THR A 224 -17.96 13.34 -1.68
CA THR A 224 -18.51 12.05 -2.12
C THR A 224 -20.02 12.10 -2.08
N ILE A 225 -20.65 11.43 -3.03
CA ILE A 225 -22.10 11.26 -3.13
C ILE A 225 -22.47 9.77 -3.17
N VAL A 226 -23.54 9.43 -2.47
CA VAL A 226 -24.26 8.15 -2.55
C VAL A 226 -25.75 8.47 -2.42
N PRO A 227 -26.46 8.82 -3.49
CA PRO A 227 -27.90 9.08 -3.38
C PRO A 227 -28.69 7.80 -2.99
N PRO A 228 -29.73 7.90 -2.15
CA PRO A 228 -30.18 9.09 -1.39
C PRO A 228 -29.47 9.25 -0.02
N VAL A 229 -28.54 8.36 0.32
CA VAL A 229 -27.90 8.23 1.64
C VAL A 229 -27.04 9.44 2.01
N LEU A 230 -26.15 9.88 1.11
CA LEU A 230 -25.20 10.96 1.43
C LEU A 230 -24.87 11.85 0.23
N ASN A 231 -24.62 13.11 0.55
CA ASN A 231 -24.02 14.09 -0.33
C ASN A 231 -23.25 15.09 0.55
N ASN A 232 -21.96 14.84 0.78
CA ASN A 232 -21.20 15.59 1.76
C ASN A 232 -19.72 15.80 1.38
N GLY A 233 -19.15 16.86 1.95
CA GLY A 233 -17.79 17.36 1.77
C GLY A 233 -17.74 18.88 1.90
N PRO A 234 -16.55 19.52 1.83
CA PRO A 234 -15.24 18.90 1.64
C PRO A 234 -14.79 18.05 2.82
N PHE A 235 -13.98 17.03 2.56
CA PHE A 235 -13.24 16.29 3.58
C PHE A 235 -11.75 16.21 3.23
N ASN A 236 -10.90 16.38 4.24
CA ASN A 236 -9.49 16.03 4.13
C ASN A 236 -9.35 14.52 3.96
N ILE A 237 -8.31 14.14 3.24
CA ILE A 237 -7.95 12.75 3.04
C ILE A 237 -6.72 12.37 3.86
N GLY A 238 -6.87 11.26 4.57
CA GLY A 238 -5.80 10.54 5.24
C GLY A 238 -5.25 9.45 4.35
N SER A 239 -3.99 9.11 4.58
CA SER A 239 -3.29 8.05 3.88
C SER A 239 -2.39 7.27 4.83
N ILE A 240 -2.28 5.96 4.59
CA ILE A 240 -1.37 5.07 5.30
C ILE A 240 -1.03 3.87 4.42
N GLY A 241 0.25 3.50 4.40
CA GLY A 241 0.72 2.29 3.76
C GLY A 241 0.89 1.17 4.79
N ILE A 242 0.58 -0.06 4.41
CA ILE A 242 0.95 -1.26 5.17
C ILE A 242 1.60 -2.27 4.22
N ARG A 243 2.66 -2.93 4.68
CA ARG A 243 3.41 -3.90 3.87
C ARG A 243 3.56 -5.23 4.60
N LEU A 244 3.33 -6.33 3.91
CA LEU A 244 3.66 -7.67 4.41
C LEU A 244 5.16 -7.89 4.41
N ASP A 245 5.68 -8.43 5.52
CA ASP A 245 7.09 -8.76 5.64
C ASP A 245 7.36 -10.19 5.15
N GLY A 246 8.11 -10.31 4.06
CA GLY A 246 8.57 -11.60 3.53
C GLY A 246 7.50 -12.49 2.87
N ILE A 247 6.25 -12.03 2.75
CA ILE A 247 5.17 -12.79 2.11
C ILE A 247 4.34 -11.92 1.14
N TYR A 248 3.52 -12.61 0.34
CA TYR A 248 2.60 -12.03 -0.62
C TYR A 248 1.20 -12.58 -0.42
N THR A 249 0.18 -11.80 -0.76
CA THR A 249 -1.20 -12.28 -0.82
C THR A 249 -1.93 -11.71 -2.02
N ARG A 250 -2.94 -12.42 -2.49
CA ARG A 250 -3.93 -11.93 -3.46
C ARG A 250 -5.18 -11.37 -2.80
N ASN A 251 -5.38 -11.62 -1.51
CA ASN A 251 -6.67 -11.51 -0.85
C ASN A 251 -6.55 -10.70 0.44
N LEU A 252 -7.43 -9.72 0.60
CA LEU A 252 -7.64 -9.04 1.88
C LEU A 252 -9.06 -9.27 2.38
N ARG A 253 -9.22 -9.42 3.69
CA ARG A 253 -10.48 -9.19 4.40
C ARG A 253 -10.40 -7.84 5.11
N LEU A 254 -11.39 -7.00 4.85
CA LEU A 254 -11.50 -5.66 5.39
C LEU A 254 -12.73 -5.61 6.28
N THR A 255 -12.52 -5.32 7.56
CA THR A 255 -13.57 -5.31 8.58
C THR A 255 -13.68 -3.93 9.20
N SER A 256 -14.85 -3.34 9.01
CA SER A 256 -15.34 -2.14 9.67
C SER A 256 -16.27 -2.60 10.79
N ALA A 257 -16.00 -2.23 12.05
CA ALA A 257 -16.72 -2.72 13.22
C ALA A 257 -16.72 -1.71 14.36
N GLY A 258 -17.78 -1.68 15.17
CA GLY A 258 -17.96 -0.69 16.22
C GLY A 258 -18.47 0.66 15.72
N ASN A 259 -19.10 0.67 14.53
CA ASN A 259 -19.57 1.91 13.89
C ASN A 259 -20.79 2.51 14.59
N ASN A 260 -21.46 1.72 15.46
CA ASN A 260 -22.65 2.16 16.20
C ASN A 260 -22.34 2.63 17.63
N LEU A 261 -21.09 2.97 17.94
CA LEU A 261 -20.72 3.54 19.25
C LEU A 261 -21.16 5.01 19.42
N GLY A 262 -21.90 5.55 18.43
CA GLY A 262 -22.46 6.89 18.40
C GLY A 262 -21.42 7.98 18.16
N ALA A 263 -21.87 9.21 17.90
CA ALA A 263 -21.00 10.39 17.73
C ALA A 263 -20.07 10.65 18.94
N THR A 264 -20.32 10.01 20.08
CA THR A 264 -19.52 10.04 21.31
C THR A 264 -18.18 9.29 21.23
N SER A 265 -18.04 8.26 20.38
CA SER A 265 -16.76 7.56 20.17
C SER A 265 -15.93 8.15 19.02
N GLY A 266 -16.55 8.97 18.19
CA GLY A 266 -15.96 9.57 17.00
C GLY A 266 -15.66 8.59 15.87
N ASP A 267 -16.16 7.35 15.93
CA ASP A 267 -16.01 6.33 14.87
C ASP A 267 -17.31 6.22 14.08
N ASN A 268 -17.33 6.75 12.85
CA ASN A 268 -18.50 6.73 11.99
C ASN A 268 -18.45 5.60 10.95
N GLY A 269 -17.44 4.73 11.05
CA GLY A 269 -17.07 3.73 10.07
C GLY A 269 -16.21 4.33 8.94
N PRO A 270 -15.18 3.60 8.48
CA PRO A 270 -14.21 4.10 7.51
C PRO A 270 -14.84 4.33 6.14
N ASP A 271 -14.41 5.44 5.53
CA ASP A 271 -14.66 5.77 4.13
C ASP A 271 -13.36 5.63 3.35
N PHE A 272 -13.09 4.44 2.80
CA PHE A 272 -11.76 4.10 2.32
C PHE A 272 -11.64 3.74 0.85
N LYS A 273 -10.43 3.94 0.33
CA LYS A 273 -9.88 3.34 -0.89
C LYS A 273 -8.72 2.45 -0.51
N VAL A 274 -8.56 1.32 -1.18
CA VAL A 274 -7.34 0.49 -1.13
C VAL A 274 -6.80 0.25 -2.53
N ILE A 275 -5.50 0.42 -2.69
CA ILE A 275 -4.74 0.09 -3.90
C ILE A 275 -3.49 -0.68 -3.48
N ALA A 276 -3.05 -1.66 -4.27
CA ALA A 276 -1.88 -2.45 -3.95
C ALA A 276 -0.75 -2.27 -4.95
N ALA A 277 0.43 -2.75 -4.58
CA ALA A 277 1.56 -2.97 -5.47
C ALA A 277 2.45 -4.10 -4.93
N ASP A 278 3.18 -4.74 -5.84
CA ASP A 278 4.38 -5.50 -5.50
C ASP A 278 5.57 -4.55 -5.42
N VAL A 279 6.07 -4.31 -4.20
CA VAL A 279 7.23 -3.46 -3.96
C VAL A 279 8.30 -4.24 -3.24
N THR A 280 9.44 -4.40 -3.90
CA THR A 280 10.67 -4.88 -3.25
C THR A 280 11.36 -3.71 -2.57
N VAL A 281 11.36 -3.69 -1.25
CA VAL A 281 12.14 -2.71 -0.47
C VAL A 281 13.38 -3.43 0.06
N PRO A 282 14.60 -2.97 -0.28
CA PRO A 282 15.82 -3.56 0.25
C PRO A 282 15.79 -3.58 1.78
N GLU A 283 16.08 -4.73 2.37
CA GLU A 283 16.19 -4.81 3.82
C GLU A 283 17.36 -3.94 4.30
N PRO A 284 17.24 -3.26 5.47
CA PRO A 284 18.34 -2.48 6.03
C PRO A 284 19.64 -3.29 6.18
N GLY A 285 19.52 -4.60 6.44
CA GLY A 285 20.66 -5.52 6.51
C GLY A 285 21.40 -5.68 5.19
N THR A 286 20.70 -5.71 4.04
CA THR A 286 21.32 -5.79 2.71
C THR A 286 22.12 -4.52 2.39
N VAL A 287 21.62 -3.36 2.79
CA VAL A 287 22.32 -2.08 2.63
C VAL A 287 23.58 -2.04 3.49
N LEU A 288 23.49 -2.44 4.77
CA LEU A 288 24.63 -2.48 5.68
C LEU A 288 25.68 -3.51 5.25
N ALA A 289 25.26 -4.69 4.80
CA ALA A 289 26.16 -5.71 4.27
C ALA A 289 26.90 -5.23 3.01
N THR A 290 26.19 -4.55 2.11
CA THR A 290 26.80 -3.97 0.89
C THR A 290 27.82 -2.88 1.26
N LEU A 291 27.48 -2.00 2.22
CA LEU A 291 28.41 -0.99 2.73
C LEU A 291 29.63 -1.61 3.43
N ALA A 292 29.45 -2.67 4.22
CA ALA A 292 30.54 -3.36 4.88
C ALA A 292 31.49 -4.03 3.88
N VAL A 293 30.97 -4.73 2.88
CA VAL A 293 31.77 -5.35 1.81
C VAL A 293 32.52 -4.29 0.99
N ALA A 294 31.87 -3.18 0.65
CA ALA A 294 32.51 -2.07 -0.05
C ALA A 294 33.66 -1.45 0.78
N SER A 295 33.46 -1.31 2.09
CA SER A 295 34.48 -0.80 3.02
C SER A 295 35.71 -1.72 3.08
N ILE A 296 35.49 -3.04 3.15
CA ILE A 296 36.57 -4.04 3.17
C ILE A 296 37.34 -4.03 1.84
N GLY A 297 36.64 -3.93 0.70
CA GLY A 297 37.27 -3.84 -0.62
C GLY A 297 38.18 -2.62 -0.80
N ILE A 298 37.81 -1.47 -0.21
CA ILE A 298 38.63 -0.25 -0.22
C ILE A 298 39.89 -0.42 0.63
N VAL A 299 39.76 -1.03 1.82
CA VAL A 299 40.91 -1.29 2.71
C VAL A 299 41.90 -2.26 2.04
N TRP A 300 41.41 -3.35 1.46
CA TRP A 300 42.26 -4.33 0.74
C TRP A 300 42.96 -3.74 -0.48
N LYS A 301 42.33 -2.81 -1.20
CA LYS A 301 42.94 -2.13 -2.35
C LYS A 301 44.02 -1.13 -1.94
N ARG A 302 43.95 -0.58 -0.72
CA ARG A 302 44.96 0.34 -0.17
C ARG A 302 46.21 -0.39 0.31
N GLU A 303 46.08 -1.61 0.84
CA GLU A 303 47.24 -2.40 1.31
C GLU A 303 48.07 -3.02 0.16
N ARG A 304 47.54 -3.03 -1.07
CA ARG A 304 48.24 -3.54 -2.27
C ARG A 304 48.86 -2.46 -3.16
N ARG A 305 48.86 -1.20 -2.73
CA ARG A 305 49.60 -0.09 -3.36
C ARG A 305 50.78 0.29 -2.48
#